data_AF-A0A6V8NSI2-F1
#
_entry.id   AF-A0A6V8NSI2-F1
#
_cell.length_a   1.000
_cell.length_b   1.000
_cell.length_c   1.000
_cell.angle_alpha   90.00
_cell.angle_beta   90.00
_cell.angle_gamma   90.00
#
_symmetry.space_group_name_H-M   'P 1'
#
loop_
_entity.id
_entity.type
_entity.pdbx_description
1 polymer ?
#
loop_
_entity_poly.entity_id
_entity_poly.type
_entity_poly.pdbx_seq_one_letter_code
_entity_poly.pdbx_strand_id
1 'polypeptide(L)'
;MGKVTMSQTANLLKFIEERLEKKHNPDPDLVKKHNADPLNKDWQIPEGALWEQSDVVHDILAFLAEQMKWKSRGIRRHVKEWLAKEVNQ
;
A
#
# COMPACT_ATOMS: atom_id res chain seq x y z
N MET A 1 -11.77 -11.81 14.08
CA MET A 1 -11.16 -10.59 13.48
C MET A 1 -10.98 -9.57 14.59
N GLY A 2 -9.75 -9.15 14.88
CA GLY A 2 -9.51 -8.10 15.88
C GLY A 2 -10.16 -6.79 15.46
N LYS A 3 -10.76 -6.05 16.40
CA LYS A 3 -11.28 -4.71 16.14
C LYS A 3 -10.10 -3.78 15.88
N VAL A 4 -10.09 -3.08 14.75
CA VAL A 4 -9.14 -1.98 14.51
C VAL A 4 -9.53 -0.82 15.42
N THR A 5 -8.57 -0.29 16.18
CA THR A 5 -8.80 0.85 17.08
C THR A 5 -8.48 2.17 16.37
N MET A 6 -9.06 3.28 16.84
CA MET A 6 -8.73 4.63 16.33
C MET A 6 -7.22 4.93 16.43
N SER A 7 -6.56 4.41 17.47
CA SER A 7 -5.10 4.52 17.65
C SER A 7 -4.31 3.80 16.55
N GLN A 8 -4.78 2.65 16.06
CA GLN A 8 -4.09 1.91 14.99
C GLN A 8 -4.20 2.64 13.64
N THR A 9 -5.35 3.25 13.33
CA THR A 9 -5.51 4.06 12.11
C THR A 9 -4.62 5.30 12.17
N ALA A 10 -4.58 6.00 13.30
CA ALA A 10 -3.72 7.17 13.48
C ALA A 10 -2.23 6.83 13.29
N ASN A 11 -1.79 5.69 13.81
CA ASN A 11 -0.41 5.22 13.63
C ASN A 11 -0.09 4.90 12.16
N LEU A 12 -1.02 4.29 11.43
CA LEU A 12 -0.85 4.02 10.00
C LEU A 12 -0.78 5.32 9.19
N LEU A 13 -1.65 6.29 9.48
CA LEU A 13 -1.64 7.58 8.80
C LEU A 13 -0.32 8.32 9.05
N LYS A 14 0.13 8.36 10.31
CA LYS A 14 1.44 8.92 10.65
C LYS A 14 2.56 8.21 9.90
N PHE A 15 2.56 6.88 9.86
CA PHE A 15 3.55 6.13 9.11
C PHE A 15 3.55 6.49 7.61
N ILE A 16 2.38 6.64 6.98
CA ILE A 16 2.26 7.04 5.58
C ILE A 16 2.82 8.45 5.37
N GLU A 17 2.45 9.41 6.23
CA GLU A 17 2.97 10.78 6.18
C GLU A 17 4.50 10.79 6.28
N GLU A 18 5.06 10.04 7.22
CA GLU A 18 6.50 9.94 7.37
C GLU A 18 7.18 9.39 6.11
N ARG A 19 6.59 8.44 5.39
CA ARG A 19 7.15 7.90 4.14
C ARG A 19 7.10 8.90 2.98
N LEU A 20 6.16 9.83 2.98
CA LEU A 20 6.06 10.88 1.97
C LEU A 20 7.03 12.06 2.23
N GLU A 21 7.63 12.12 3.41
CA GLU A 21 8.64 13.14 3.71
C GLU A 21 10.02 12.79 3.14
N LYS A 22 10.74 13.80 2.64
CA LYS A 22 12.14 13.68 2.16
C LYS A 22 13.13 13.62 3.32
N LYS A 23 13.05 12.56 4.11
CA LYS A 23 13.88 12.36 5.31
C LYS A 23 14.56 10.99 5.37
N HIS A 24 14.32 10.14 4.38
CA HIS A 24 14.87 8.78 4.35
C HIS A 24 16.16 8.76 3.57
N ASN A 25 17.11 7.95 4.03
CA ASN A 25 18.33 7.70 3.27
C ASN A 25 18.11 6.45 2.39
N PRO A 26 18.00 6.61 1.07
CA PRO A 26 17.82 5.46 0.19
C PRO A 26 19.09 4.60 0.15
N ASP A 27 18.92 3.30 -0.10
CA ASP A 27 20.04 2.38 -0.23
C ASP A 27 20.93 2.79 -1.43
N PRO A 28 22.24 3.01 -1.25
CA PRO A 28 23.12 3.47 -2.31
C PRO A 28 23.17 2.57 -3.54
N ASP A 29 23.06 1.25 -3.35
CA ASP A 29 23.09 0.30 -4.47
C ASP A 29 21.77 0.31 -5.24
N LEU A 30 20.65 0.58 -4.57
CA LEU A 30 19.36 0.80 -5.24
C LEU A 30 19.33 2.13 -5.99
N VAL A 31 19.91 3.20 -5.42
CA VAL A 31 20.04 4.49 -6.11
C VAL A 31 20.86 4.36 -7.38
N LYS A 32 22.00 3.66 -7.33
CA LYS A 32 22.82 3.39 -8.52
C LYS A 32 22.04 2.66 -9.62
N LYS A 33 21.29 1.63 -9.26
CA LYS A 33 20.45 0.88 -10.21
C LYS A 33 19.34 1.75 -10.80
N HIS A 34 18.64 2.51 -9.97
CA HIS A 34 17.60 3.44 -10.39
C HIS A 34 18.14 4.47 -11.40
N ASN A 35 19.26 5.11 -11.05
CA ASN A 35 19.86 6.16 -11.86
C ASN A 35 20.45 5.66 -13.18
N ALA A 36 20.88 4.39 -13.23
CA ALA A 36 21.39 3.77 -14.46
C ALA A 36 20.29 3.46 -15.49
N ASP A 37 19.01 3.43 -15.09
CA ASP A 37 17.90 3.18 -16.00
C ASP A 37 17.66 4.42 -16.90
N PRO A 38 17.72 4.27 -18.25
CA PRO A 38 17.46 5.37 -19.18
C PRO A 38 16.09 6.04 -19.00
N LEU A 39 15.10 5.32 -18.46
CA LEU A 39 13.77 5.87 -18.19
C LEU A 39 13.78 6.91 -17.06
N ASN A 40 14.77 6.86 -16.17
CA ASN A 40 14.90 7.74 -15.01
C ASN A 40 15.83 8.93 -15.27
N LYS A 41 16.20 9.21 -16.52
CA LYS A 41 17.15 10.29 -16.88
C LYS A 41 16.76 11.67 -16.30
N ASP A 42 15.45 11.95 -16.23
CA ASP A 42 14.93 13.24 -15.78
C ASP A 42 14.70 13.25 -14.25
N TRP A 43 14.84 12.09 -13.59
CA TRP A 43 14.42 11.83 -12.20
C TRP A 43 15.58 11.26 -11.37
N GLN A 44 16.81 11.66 -11.67
CA GLN A 44 18.01 11.17 -10.99
C GLN A 44 18.02 11.56 -9.50
N ILE A 45 18.38 10.60 -8.66
CA ILE A 45 18.50 10.80 -7.21
C ILE A 45 19.96 11.08 -6.87
N PRO A 46 20.31 12.25 -6.29
CA PRO A 46 21.70 12.53 -5.92
C PRO A 46 22.19 11.58 -4.83
N GLU A 47 23.47 11.18 -4.91
CA GLU A 47 24.06 10.29 -3.92
C GLU A 47 24.07 10.94 -2.53
N GLY A 48 23.58 10.21 -1.52
CA GLY A 48 23.46 10.70 -0.14
C GLY A 48 22.32 11.71 0.10
N ALA A 49 21.49 12.02 -0.90
CA ALA A 49 20.33 12.87 -0.70
C ALA A 49 19.24 12.16 0.09
N LEU A 50 18.56 12.91 0.96
CA LEU A 50 17.34 12.43 1.59
C LEU A 50 16.21 12.38 0.57
N TRP A 51 15.42 11.32 0.62
CA TRP A 51 14.36 11.05 -0.34
C TRP A 51 13.06 10.64 0.35
N GLU A 52 11.97 10.68 -0.43
CA GLU A 52 10.66 10.12 -0.07
C GLU A 52 10.60 8.63 -0.43
N GLN A 53 9.64 7.91 0.14
CA GLN A 53 9.37 6.48 -0.10
C GLN A 53 7.91 6.30 -0.52
N SER A 54 7.51 6.98 -1.59
CA SER A 54 6.13 6.96 -2.11
C SER A 54 5.74 5.60 -2.71
N ASP A 55 6.70 4.83 -3.20
CA ASP A 55 6.56 3.43 -3.62
C ASP A 55 5.98 2.55 -2.51
N VAL A 56 6.50 2.68 -1.28
CA VAL A 56 6.00 1.94 -0.10
C VAL A 56 4.54 2.28 0.17
N VAL A 57 4.14 3.55 -0.01
CA VAL A 57 2.74 3.97 0.15
C VAL A 57 1.86 3.36 -0.92
N HIS A 58 2.31 3.35 -2.18
CA HIS A 58 1.59 2.72 -3.28
C HIS A 58 1.37 1.23 -3.05
N ASP A 59 2.39 0.50 -2.58
CA ASP A 59 2.29 -0.94 -2.27
C ASP A 59 1.29 -1.22 -1.15
N ILE A 60 1.29 -0.41 -0.10
CA ILE A 60 0.31 -0.52 1.01
C ILE A 60 -1.10 -0.30 0.48
N LEU A 61 -1.32 0.74 -0.34
CA LEU A 61 -2.63 1.02 -0.92
C LEU A 61 -3.09 -0.10 -1.85
N ALA A 62 -2.20 -0.65 -2.68
CA ALA A 62 -2.47 -1.78 -3.54
C ALA A 62 -2.88 -3.02 -2.73
N PHE A 63 -2.10 -3.36 -1.70
CA PHE A 63 -2.41 -4.45 -0.79
C PHE A 63 -3.77 -4.27 -0.12
N LEU A 64 -4.06 -3.10 0.44
CA LEU A 64 -5.35 -2.82 1.10
C LEU A 64 -6.52 -2.95 0.12
N ALA A 65 -6.38 -2.46 -1.11
CA ALA A 65 -7.39 -2.60 -2.14
C ALA A 65 -7.65 -4.08 -2.50
N GLU A 66 -6.62 -4.90 -2.56
CA GLU A 66 -6.76 -6.35 -2.76
C GLU A 66 -7.50 -7.03 -1.60
N GLN A 67 -7.14 -6.69 -0.35
CA GLN A 67 -7.83 -7.21 0.84
C GLN A 67 -9.32 -6.84 0.84
N MET A 68 -9.66 -5.61 0.44
CA MET A 68 -11.05 -5.17 0.28
C MET A 68 -11.78 -5.97 -0.80
N LYS A 69 -11.15 -6.18 -1.98
CA LYS A 69 -11.71 -7.02 -3.05
C LYS A 69 -11.98 -8.44 -2.56
N TRP A 70 -11.04 -9.03 -1.83
CA TRP A 70 -11.18 -10.38 -1.28
C TRP A 70 -12.34 -10.48 -0.29
N LYS A 71 -12.43 -9.57 0.69
CA LYS A 71 -13.54 -9.52 1.66
C LYS A 71 -14.89 -9.33 0.96
N SER A 72 -14.94 -8.45 -0.04
CA SER A 72 -16.15 -8.19 -0.82
C SER A 72 -16.63 -9.42 -1.61
N ARG A 73 -15.71 -10.24 -2.14
CA ARG A 73 -16.06 -11.54 -2.75
C ARG A 73 -16.67 -12.51 -1.73
N GLY A 74 -16.09 -12.56 -0.52
CA GLY A 74 -16.60 -13.40 0.58
C GLY A 74 -18.02 -13.02 1.01
N ILE A 75 -18.31 -11.73 1.11
CA ILE A 75 -19.66 -11.21 1.41
C ILE A 75 -20.63 -11.57 0.29
N ARG A 76 -20.27 -11.29 -0.98
CA ARG A 76 -21.12 -11.65 -2.13
C ARG A 76 -21.45 -13.14 -2.19
N ARG A 77 -20.50 -14.01 -1.85
CA ARG A 77 -20.74 -15.45 -1.78
C ARG A 77 -21.76 -15.80 -0.71
N HIS A 78 -21.61 -15.28 0.51
CA HIS A 78 -22.59 -15.53 1.58
C HIS A 78 -23.99 -15.05 1.21
N VAL A 79 -24.13 -13.87 0.59
CA VAL A 79 -25.43 -13.36 0.13
C VAL A 79 -26.05 -14.31 -0.91
N LYS A 80 -25.28 -14.82 -1.87
CA LYS A 80 -25.77 -15.81 -2.84
C LYS A 80 -26.21 -17.11 -2.18
N GLU A 81 -25.44 -17.62 -1.23
CA GLU A 81 -25.77 -18.84 -0.49
C GLU A 81 -27.04 -18.66 0.36
N TRP A 82 -27.23 -17.48 0.96
CA TRP A 82 -28.44 -17.16 1.70
C TRP A 82 -29.67 -17.08 0.77
N LEU A 83 -29.57 -16.34 -0.34
CA LEU A 83 -30.66 -16.24 -1.34
C LEU A 83 -31.03 -17.61 -1.92
N ALA A 84 -30.05 -18.48 -2.19
CA ALA A 84 -30.31 -19.82 -2.70
C ALA A 84 -31.03 -20.73 -1.69
N LYS A 85 -30.90 -20.47 -0.39
CA LYS A 85 -31.63 -21.20 0.66
C LYS A 85 -33.06 -20.69 0.81
N GLU A 86 -33.27 -19.38 0.69
CA GLU A 86 -34.59 -18.76 0.83
C GLU A 86 -35.50 -19.03 -0.38
N VAL A 87 -34.93 -19.11 -1.59
CA VAL A 87 -35.69 -19.38 -2.83
C VAL A 87 -36.05 -20.87 -2.99
N ASN A 88 -35.38 -21.77 -2.26
CA ASN A 88 -35.66 -23.21 -2.25
C ASN A 88 -36.51 -23.66 -1.04
N GLN A 89 -37.11 -22.71 -0.30
CA GLN A 89 -38.20 -22.94 0.65
C GLN A 89 -39.53 -22.57 0.02
#